data_AF-A0A936NKK1-F1
#
_entry.id   AF-A0A936NKK1-F1
#
_cell.length_a   1.000
_cell.length_b   1.000
_cell.length_c   1.000
_cell.angle_alpha   90.00
_cell.angle_beta   90.00
_cell.angle_gamma   90.00
#
_symmetry.space_group_name_H-M   'P 1'
#
loop_
_entity.id
_entity.type
_entity.pdbx_description
1 polymer ?
#
loop_
_entity_poly.entity_id
_entity_poly.type
_entity_poly.pdbx_seq_one_letter_code
_entity_poly.pdbx_strand_id
1 'polypeptide(L)'
;MIWLAFIIVLASGPGWAGEAQPLGDDPAVETRLKHLAVELRCLVCQNQTLADSNAPLAEDLRREVREMIVKDMTDQEIVDFLVERYGDFVLYRPPLKATTTLLWVGPFVLLAVGATVLVITLRRRAQKVVDAPVTDEEHRRVEQLLTEGGKHS
;
A
#
# COMPACT_ATOMS: atom_id res chain seq x y z
N MET A 1 40.93 -10.84 19.76
CA MET A 1 39.92 -9.76 19.91
C MET A 1 40.43 -8.39 19.46
N ILE A 2 41.72 -8.06 19.62
CA ILE A 2 42.30 -6.76 19.17
C ILE A 2 42.44 -6.66 17.63
N TRP A 3 42.62 -7.79 16.94
CA TRP A 3 42.77 -7.82 15.47
C TRP A 3 41.49 -7.55 14.66
N LEU A 4 40.31 -7.74 15.26
CA LEU A 4 39.01 -7.44 14.61
C LEU A 4 38.73 -5.93 14.56
N ALA A 5 39.24 -5.16 15.53
CA ALA A 5 39.07 -3.71 15.56
C ALA A 5 39.90 -2.99 14.48
N PHE A 6 41.05 -3.55 14.09
CA PHE A 6 41.94 -2.93 13.11
C PHE A 6 41.41 -3.01 11.66
N ILE A 7 40.61 -4.03 11.35
CA ILE A 7 39.99 -4.20 10.02
C ILE A 7 38.80 -3.24 9.83
N ILE A 8 38.07 -2.91 10.91
CA ILE A 8 36.93 -1.99 10.85
C ILE A 8 37.39 -0.54 10.63
N VAL A 9 38.56 -0.16 11.15
CA VAL A 9 39.09 1.21 10.98
C VAL A 9 39.65 1.47 9.57
N LEU A 10 40.15 0.42 8.87
CA LEU A 10 40.64 0.58 7.49
C LEU A 10 39.55 0.67 6.42
N ALA A 11 38.29 0.35 6.75
CA ALA A 11 37.17 0.42 5.80
C ALA A 11 36.55 1.83 5.70
N SER A 12 36.97 2.78 6.54
CA SER A 12 36.47 4.16 6.59
C SER A 12 37.22 5.07 5.60
N GLY A 13 37.37 4.64 4.35
CA GLY A 13 37.74 5.56 3.28
C GLY A 13 36.61 6.57 3.06
N PRO A 14 36.90 7.86 2.78
CA PRO A 14 35.85 8.77 2.33
C PRO A 14 35.25 8.19 1.06
N GLY A 15 34.01 7.72 1.15
CA GLY A 15 33.23 7.37 -0.04
C GLY A 15 32.99 8.65 -0.81
N TRP A 16 33.56 8.74 -2.02
CA TRP A 16 33.18 9.77 -2.97
C TRP A 16 31.81 9.39 -3.51
N ALA A 17 30.75 9.79 -2.79
CA ALA A 17 29.43 9.86 -3.37
C ALA A 17 29.47 11.00 -4.37
N GLY A 18 29.64 10.68 -5.66
CA GLY A 18 29.44 11.67 -6.70
C GLY A 18 27.99 12.10 -6.66
N GLU A 19 27.72 13.32 -6.20
CA GLU A 19 26.44 13.97 -6.41
C GLU A 19 26.17 13.94 -7.93
N ALA A 20 25.03 13.38 -8.35
CA ALA A 20 24.66 13.34 -9.75
C ALA A 20 24.65 14.77 -10.28
N GLN A 21 25.50 15.06 -11.27
CA GLN A 21 25.57 16.39 -11.86
C GLN A 21 24.18 16.77 -12.40
N PRO A 22 23.69 18.00 -12.14
CA PRO A 22 22.44 18.46 -12.74
C PRO A 22 22.61 18.44 -14.27
N LEU A 23 21.83 17.58 -14.93
CA LEU A 23 21.94 17.28 -16.36
C LEU A 23 21.18 18.29 -17.25
N GLY A 24 20.80 19.48 -16.74
CA GLY A 24 19.88 20.39 -17.45
C GLY A 24 20.20 21.87 -17.33
N ASP A 25 20.18 22.55 -18.48
CA ASP A 25 20.43 23.99 -18.66
C ASP A 25 19.27 24.90 -18.20
N ASP A 26 18.08 24.33 -17.88
CA ASP A 26 16.88 25.06 -17.44
C ASP A 26 16.24 24.43 -16.18
N PRO A 27 16.14 25.18 -15.05
CA PRO A 27 15.51 24.69 -13.81
C PRO A 27 14.02 24.33 -13.96
N ALA A 28 13.30 24.90 -14.93
CA ALA A 28 11.90 24.58 -15.18
C ALA A 28 11.76 23.17 -15.78
N VAL A 29 12.61 22.83 -16.75
CA VAL A 29 12.67 21.50 -17.37
C VAL A 29 13.00 20.43 -16.33
N GLU A 30 14.00 20.68 -15.50
CA GLU A 30 14.42 19.74 -14.47
C GLU A 30 13.32 19.50 -13.42
N THR A 31 12.57 20.55 -13.07
CA THR A 31 11.43 20.43 -12.14
C THR A 31 10.31 19.57 -12.71
N ARG A 32 9.95 19.79 -13.99
CA ARG A 32 8.95 18.97 -14.69
C ARG A 32 9.40 17.52 -14.85
N LEU A 33 10.66 17.31 -15.23
CA LEU A 33 11.23 15.97 -15.34
C LEU A 33 11.17 15.23 -14.01
N LYS A 34 11.55 15.88 -12.90
CA LYS A 34 11.46 15.27 -11.56
C LYS A 34 10.04 14.88 -11.20
N HIS A 35 9.05 15.72 -11.52
CA HIS A 35 7.64 15.40 -11.31
C HIS A 35 7.23 14.13 -12.08
N LEU A 36 7.46 14.11 -13.39
CA LEU A 36 7.13 12.97 -14.24
C LEU A 36 7.90 11.70 -13.85
N ALA A 37 9.17 11.81 -13.46
CA ALA A 37 10.00 10.67 -13.09
C ALA A 37 9.50 9.93 -11.83
N VAL A 38 8.76 10.60 -10.93
CA VAL A 38 8.12 9.98 -9.76
C VAL A 38 6.80 9.29 -10.13
N GLU A 39 6.12 9.77 -11.17
CA GLU A 39 4.86 9.18 -11.64
C GLU A 39 5.07 7.96 -12.55
N LEU A 40 6.26 7.85 -13.15
CA LEU A 40 6.65 6.77 -14.06
C LEU A 40 7.47 5.69 -13.33
N ARG A 41 7.25 4.43 -13.68
CA ARG A 41 7.92 3.24 -13.12
C ARG A 41 9.09 2.80 -13.99
N CYS A 42 10.17 2.33 -13.35
CA CYS A 42 11.21 1.59 -14.05
C CYS A 42 10.69 0.18 -14.42
N LEU A 43 10.55 -0.09 -15.73
CA LEU A 43 9.98 -1.34 -16.27
C LEU A 43 10.82 -2.60 -15.96
N VAL A 44 12.10 -2.44 -15.64
CA VAL A 44 13.04 -3.53 -15.36
C VAL A 44 13.41 -3.66 -13.88
N CYS A 45 12.90 -2.75 -13.04
CA CYS A 45 13.27 -2.66 -11.63
C CYS A 45 12.14 -3.18 -10.73
N GLN A 46 12.48 -3.63 -9.52
CA GLN A 46 11.49 -4.08 -8.56
C GLN A 46 10.88 -2.90 -7.82
N ASN A 47 9.66 -2.51 -8.20
CA ASN A 47 8.84 -1.50 -7.52
C ASN A 47 9.57 -0.15 -7.30
N GLN A 48 10.22 0.37 -8.33
CA GLN A 48 10.94 1.65 -8.30
C GLN A 48 10.39 2.60 -9.37
N THR A 49 10.41 3.90 -9.06
CA THR A 49 10.11 4.96 -10.03
C THR A 49 11.32 5.21 -10.94
N LEU A 50 11.13 5.99 -12.01
CA LEU A 50 12.26 6.48 -12.81
C LEU A 50 13.14 7.45 -12.02
N ALA A 51 12.57 8.18 -11.06
CA ALA A 51 13.32 9.08 -10.18
C ALA A 51 14.25 8.33 -9.22
N ASP A 52 13.84 7.16 -8.73
CA ASP A 52 14.57 6.40 -7.71
C ASP A 52 15.59 5.42 -8.29
N SER A 53 15.48 5.08 -9.58
CA SER A 53 16.25 4.01 -10.19
C SER A 53 17.45 4.50 -11.01
N ASN A 54 18.61 3.88 -10.75
CA ASN A 54 19.84 4.07 -11.53
C ASN A 54 20.03 3.02 -12.64
N ALA A 55 18.98 2.27 -13.00
CA ALA A 55 19.06 1.31 -14.09
C ALA A 55 19.33 2.02 -15.43
N PRO A 56 20.10 1.42 -16.36
CA PRO A 56 20.35 2.02 -17.68
C PRO A 56 19.06 2.41 -18.41
N LEU A 57 18.03 1.57 -18.35
CA LEU A 57 16.72 1.86 -18.94
C LEU A 57 16.03 3.09 -18.29
N ALA A 58 16.21 3.29 -16.99
CA ALA A 58 15.61 4.42 -16.30
C ALA A 58 16.30 5.75 -16.67
N GLU A 59 17.61 5.72 -16.93
CA GLU A 59 18.34 6.88 -17.47
C GLU A 59 17.90 7.19 -18.91
N ASP A 60 17.79 6.16 -19.76
CA ASP A 60 17.34 6.34 -21.15
C ASP A 60 15.93 6.93 -21.22
N LEU A 61 14.99 6.46 -20.38
CA LEU A 61 13.64 7.01 -20.31
C LEU A 61 13.62 8.44 -19.75
N ARG A 62 14.44 8.77 -18.75
CA ARG A 62 14.55 10.15 -18.25
C ARG A 62 15.09 11.10 -19.31
N ARG A 63 16.04 10.64 -20.14
CA ARG A 63 16.53 11.41 -21.28
C ARG A 63 15.44 11.63 -22.33
N GLU A 64 14.69 10.59 -22.70
CA GLU A 64 13.57 10.71 -23.64
C GLU A 64 12.49 11.68 -23.14
N VAL A 65 12.12 11.58 -21.86
CA VAL A 65 11.16 12.50 -21.23
C VAL A 65 11.68 13.93 -21.24
N ARG A 66 12.96 14.14 -20.92
CA ARG A 66 13.60 15.46 -20.99
C ARG A 66 13.52 16.05 -22.40
N GLU A 67 13.81 15.26 -23.43
CA GLU A 67 13.71 15.69 -24.82
C GLU A 67 12.28 16.09 -25.21
N MET A 68 11.26 15.38 -24.73
CA MET A 68 9.86 15.75 -24.96
C MET A 68 9.45 17.04 -24.24
N ILE A 69 9.94 17.25 -23.00
CA ILE A 69 9.70 18.52 -22.27
C ILE A 69 10.30 19.69 -23.03
N VAL A 70 11.51 19.54 -23.57
CA VAL A 70 12.18 20.59 -24.38
C VAL A 70 11.45 20.85 -25.71
N LYS A 71 10.69 19.88 -26.22
CA LYS A 71 9.80 20.04 -27.39
C LYS A 71 8.45 20.70 -27.04
N ASP A 72 8.32 21.31 -25.86
CA ASP A 72 7.09 21.94 -25.35
C ASP A 72 5.88 20.99 -25.24
N MET A 73 6.11 19.67 -25.16
CA MET A 73 5.02 18.73 -24.90
C MET A 73 4.50 18.89 -23.47
N THR A 74 3.19 18.73 -23.30
CA THR A 74 2.53 18.72 -21.99
C THR A 74 2.79 17.40 -21.25
N ASP A 75 2.66 17.42 -19.93
CA ASP A 75 2.86 16.23 -19.08
C ASP A 75 1.92 15.08 -19.50
N GLN A 76 0.68 15.42 -19.87
CA GLN A 76 -0.31 14.44 -20.33
C GLN A 76 0.09 13.81 -21.67
N GLU A 77 0.55 14.61 -22.64
CA GLU A 77 1.02 14.08 -23.94
C GLU A 77 2.25 13.17 -23.78
N ILE A 78 3.15 13.53 -22.87
CA ILE A 78 4.33 12.70 -22.54
C ILE A 78 3.88 11.35 -21.94
N VAL A 79 2.97 11.39 -20.97
CA VAL A 79 2.43 10.19 -20.34
C VAL A 79 1.70 9.32 -21.35
N ASP A 80 0.83 9.92 -22.17
CA ASP A 80 0.05 9.20 -23.19
C ASP A 80 0.97 8.55 -24.23
N PHE A 81 2.03 9.25 -24.67
CA PHE A 81 3.05 8.69 -25.56
C PHE A 81 3.74 7.46 -24.95
N LEU A 82 4.12 7.53 -23.67
CA LEU A 82 4.74 6.40 -22.98
C LEU A 82 3.75 5.26 -22.74
N VAL A 83 2.50 5.55 -22.43
CA VAL A 83 1.45 4.53 -22.24
C VAL A 83 1.09 3.86 -23.56
N GLU A 84 1.06 4.58 -24.68
CA GLU A 84 0.83 4.00 -25.99
C GLU A 84 1.93 2.99 -26.35
N ARG A 85 3.18 3.27 -25.96
CA ARG A 85 4.34 2.42 -26.28
C ARG A 85 4.58 1.29 -25.30
N TYR A 86 4.38 1.51 -24.00
CA TYR A 86 4.74 0.59 -22.92
C TYR A 86 3.53 0.08 -22.13
N GLY A 87 2.32 0.55 -22.44
CA GLY A 87 1.08 0.24 -21.73
C GLY A 87 0.96 0.93 -20.37
N ASP A 88 -0.13 0.65 -19.67
CA ASP A 88 -0.41 1.22 -18.33
C ASP A 88 0.65 0.85 -17.27
N PHE A 89 1.52 -0.13 -17.55
CA PHE A 89 2.54 -0.60 -16.62
C PHE A 89 3.69 0.41 -16.43
N VAL A 90 3.84 1.35 -17.38
CA VAL A 90 4.80 2.45 -17.25
C VAL A 90 4.39 3.45 -16.16
N LEU A 91 3.11 3.52 -15.82
CA LEU A 91 2.62 4.34 -14.72
C LEU A 91 2.90 3.65 -13.39
N TYR A 92 3.53 4.37 -12.47
CA TYR A 92 3.76 3.86 -11.12
C TYR A 92 2.45 3.61 -10.37
N ARG A 93 1.44 4.46 -10.63
CA ARG A 93 0.07 4.30 -10.13
C ARG A 93 -0.88 3.99 -11.29
N PRO A 94 -1.46 2.79 -11.36
CA PRO A 94 -2.37 2.44 -12.44
C PRO A 94 -3.64 3.31 -12.36
N PRO A 95 -4.15 3.81 -13.49
CA PRO A 95 -5.34 4.64 -13.51
C PRO A 95 -6.61 3.85 -13.14
N LEU A 96 -7.61 4.56 -12.63
CA LEU A 96 -8.94 4.02 -12.42
C LEU A 96 -9.64 3.89 -13.78
N LYS A 97 -9.67 2.67 -14.31
CA LYS A 97 -10.39 2.31 -15.54
C LYS A 97 -11.48 1.31 -15.19
N ALA A 98 -12.49 1.18 -16.06
CA ALA A 98 -13.58 0.21 -15.87
C ALA A 98 -13.05 -1.23 -15.66
N THR A 99 -11.94 -1.57 -16.30
CA THR A 99 -11.25 -2.88 -16.17
C THR A 99 -10.58 -3.07 -14.81
N THR A 100 -10.05 -2.00 -14.20
CA THR A 100 -9.37 -2.07 -12.90
C THR A 100 -10.34 -1.84 -11.73
N THR A 101 -11.55 -1.30 -11.97
CA THR A 101 -12.53 -0.96 -10.92
C THR A 101 -12.83 -2.11 -9.95
N LEU A 102 -12.89 -3.35 -10.44
CA LEU A 102 -13.13 -4.51 -9.58
C LEU A 102 -12.04 -4.69 -8.53
N LEU A 103 -10.77 -4.45 -8.88
CA LEU A 103 -9.65 -4.53 -7.92
C LEU A 103 -9.74 -3.43 -6.86
N TRP A 104 -10.24 -2.25 -7.21
CA TRP A 104 -10.36 -1.11 -6.31
C TRP A 104 -11.57 -1.20 -5.38
N VAL A 105 -12.72 -1.66 -5.90
CA VAL A 105 -13.99 -1.75 -5.15
C VAL A 105 -14.11 -3.07 -4.38
N GLY A 106 -13.44 -4.13 -4.85
CA GLY A 106 -13.49 -5.47 -4.27
C GLY A 106 -13.26 -5.52 -2.76
N PRO A 107 -12.20 -4.88 -2.20
CA PRO A 107 -11.96 -4.87 -0.76
C PRO A 107 -13.12 -4.30 0.06
N PHE A 108 -13.78 -3.24 -0.44
CA PHE A 108 -14.91 -2.61 0.25
C PHE A 108 -16.16 -3.48 0.20
N VAL A 109 -16.42 -4.13 -0.94
CA VAL A 109 -17.55 -5.07 -1.08
C VAL A 109 -17.36 -6.26 -0.13
N LEU A 110 -16.15 -6.82 -0.08
CA LEU A 110 -15.84 -7.94 0.82
C LEU A 110 -16.00 -7.54 2.29
N LEU A 111 -15.51 -6.35 2.66
CA LEU A 111 -15.68 -5.80 4.00
C LEU A 111 -17.16 -5.59 4.35
N ALA A 112 -17.96 -5.03 3.43
CA ALA A 112 -19.39 -4.84 3.63
C ALA A 112 -20.12 -6.16 3.86
N VAL A 113 -19.86 -7.17 3.00
CA VAL A 113 -20.44 -8.51 3.14
C VAL A 113 -20.05 -9.14 4.48
N GLY A 114 -18.77 -9.09 4.86
CA GLY A 114 -18.28 -9.62 6.14
C GLY A 114 -18.94 -8.94 7.33
N ALA A 115 -19.05 -7.60 7.31
CA ALA A 115 -19.71 -6.82 8.35
C ALA A 115 -21.21 -7.16 8.45
N THR A 116 -21.91 -7.29 7.32
CA THR A 116 -23.32 -7.70 7.30
C THR A 116 -23.53 -9.08 7.92
N VAL A 117 -22.72 -10.07 7.54
CA VAL A 117 -22.78 -11.44 8.10
C VAL A 117 -22.51 -11.43 9.61
N LEU A 118 -21.50 -10.67 10.04
CA LEU A 118 -21.17 -10.53 11.46
C LEU A 118 -22.35 -9.95 12.24
N VAL A 119 -22.92 -8.83 11.80
CA VAL A 119 -24.05 -8.17 12.47
C VAL A 119 -25.26 -9.10 12.56
N ILE A 120 -25.60 -9.80 11.47
CA ILE A 120 -26.70 -10.79 11.47
C ILE A 120 -26.44 -11.89 12.49
N THR A 121 -25.22 -12.41 12.54
CA THR A 121 -24.84 -13.51 13.44
C THR A 121 -24.91 -13.08 14.91
N LEU A 122 -24.42 -11.88 15.23
CA LEU A 122 -24.46 -11.32 16.58
C LEU A 122 -25.91 -11.07 17.04
N ARG A 123 -26.76 -10.51 16.17
CA ARG A 123 -28.18 -10.29 16.47
C ARG A 123 -28.93 -11.60 16.73
N ARG A 124 -28.71 -12.63 15.90
CA ARG A 124 -29.32 -13.95 16.10
C ARG A 124 -28.87 -14.61 17.40
N ARG A 125 -27.61 -14.44 17.80
CA ARG A 125 -27.10 -14.95 19.09
C ARG A 125 -27.74 -14.22 20.27
N ALA A 126 -27.85 -12.90 20.22
CA ALA A 126 -28.48 -12.11 21.28
C ALA A 126 -29.95 -12.53 21.51
N GLN A 127 -30.72 -12.75 20.44
CA GLN A 127 -32.11 -13.21 20.55
C GLN A 127 -32.23 -14.59 21.20
N LYS A 128 -31.35 -15.54 20.87
CA LYS A 128 -31.35 -16.88 21.50
C LYS A 128 -31.06 -16.88 23.00
N VAL A 129 -30.35 -15.87 23.51
CA VAL A 129 -30.03 -15.76 24.94
C VAL A 129 -31.16 -15.10 25.74
N VAL A 130 -31.97 -14.26 25.09
CA VAL A 130 -33.08 -13.54 25.74
C VAL A 130 -34.38 -14.36 25.77
N ASP A 131 -34.60 -15.23 24.78
CA ASP A 131 -35.83 -16.05 24.64
C ASP A 131 -35.75 -17.44 25.31
N ALA A 132 -34.82 -17.69 26.23
CA ALA A 132 -34.89 -18.86 27.10
C ALA A 132 -35.65 -18.47 28.38
N PRO A 133 -37.01 -18.56 28.43
CA PRO A 133 -37.74 -18.27 29.64
C PRO A 133 -37.31 -19.27 30.72
N VAL A 134 -36.86 -18.75 31.86
CA VAL A 134 -36.60 -19.57 33.05
C VAL A 134 -37.91 -20.26 33.40
N THR A 135 -37.88 -21.58 33.41
CA THR A 135 -39.06 -22.39 33.68
C THR A 135 -39.38 -22.37 35.17
N ASP A 136 -40.66 -22.51 35.53
CA ASP A 136 -41.07 -22.59 36.95
C ASP A 136 -40.34 -23.73 37.70
N GLU A 137 -39.96 -24.79 36.97
CA GLU A 137 -39.19 -25.92 37.48
C GLU A 137 -37.76 -25.50 37.90
N GLU A 138 -37.11 -24.64 37.11
CA GLU A 138 -35.78 -24.10 37.41
C GLU A 138 -35.83 -23.15 38.62
N HIS A 139 -36.89 -22.34 38.73
CA HIS A 139 -37.12 -21.49 39.91
C HIS A 139 -37.25 -22.31 41.19
N ARG A 140 -38.05 -23.37 41.20
CA ARG A 140 -38.21 -24.25 42.38
C ARG A 140 -36.91 -24.93 42.76
N ARG A 141 -36.09 -25.31 41.77
CA ARG A 141 -34.80 -25.97 42.01
C ARG A 141 -33.79 -25.04 42.67
N VAL A 142 -33.77 -23.75 42.29
CA VAL A 142 -32.92 -22.74 42.94
C VAL A 142 -33.38 -22.48 44.38
N GLU A 143 -34.68 -22.38 44.64
CA GLU A 143 -35.23 -22.18 45.98
C GLU A 143 -34.92 -23.36 46.92
N GLN A 144 -35.00 -24.60 46.44
CA GLN A 144 -34.59 -25.78 47.20
C GLN A 144 -33.12 -25.71 47.62
N LEU A 145 -32.22 -25.36 46.69
CA LEU A 145 -30.79 -25.25 46.98
C LEU A 145 -30.46 -24.13 47.98
N LEU A 146 -31.16 -23.00 47.91
CA LEU A 146 -31.01 -21.90 48.88
C LEU A 146 -31.49 -22.31 50.28
N THR A 147 -32.58 -23.07 50.35
CA THR A 147 -33.16 -23.53 51.62
C THR A 147 -32.32 -24.64 52.27
N GLU A 148 -31.73 -25.54 51.47
CA GLU A 148 -30.83 -26.59 51.97
C GLU A 148 -29.47 -26.04 52.40
N GLY A 149 -28.93 -25.05 51.68
CA GLY A 149 -27.68 -24.37 52.04
C GLY A 149 -27.81 -23.50 53.30
N GLY A 150 -28.94 -22.82 53.47
CA GLY A 150 -29.23 -22.05 54.69
C GLY A 150 -29.46 -22.90 55.95
N LYS A 151 -29.70 -24.20 55.79
CA LYS A 151 -29.86 -25.16 56.90
C LYS A 151 -28.53 -25.74 57.42
N HIS A 152 -27.42 -25.49 56.72
CA HIS A 152 -26.08 -25.98 57.06
C HIS A 152 -25.15 -24.90 57.63
N SER A 153 -25.67 -23.70 57.94
CA SER A 153 -24.99 -22.64 58.69
C SER A 153 -25.66 -22.41 60.05
#